data_AF-A0AA37K3X9-F1
#
_entry.id   AF-A0AA37K3X9-F1
#
_cell.length_a   1.000
_cell.length_b   1.000
_cell.length_c   1.000
_cell.angle_alpha   90.00
_cell.angle_beta   90.00
_cell.angle_gamma   90.00
#
_symmetry.space_group_name_H-M   'P 1'
#
loop_
_entity.id
_entity.type
_entity.pdbx_description
1 polymer ?
#
loop_
_entity_poly.entity_id
_entity_poly.type
_entity_poly.pdbx_seq_one_letter_code
_entity_poly.pdbx_strand_id
1 'polypeptide(L)'
;MEDNGRSRLRLPLLLDGATGTEFMKAGMPAGVCVEQWALEHPETVASVARGYADAGSDVVYAPTFLANAGNLRMYGLSEQVAELNAALVRTVREALAGRGTLVAGDMSTTGLMCEPFGETEFVHLIGIYAEQAQALADAGADLLAIETMSSLSECRAAVLAARQTGLPLFLTMTVDAEGRTMWGDDVLAALVVLQDLGLSAFGLNCSEGPDDMVPLFERIAPYAKIPLIAKPNAGNPPLSPVQFADKCARLMRRGVSIIGGCCGTDPEYVAALRHMVDAFDVDRVKVAPADYDILAAGREVYYLDDDLEYSEPLTCEVDMADTLLEVSHDSCDAVLIHLDTPDDGYRFSLNAHMVDMPVAFESESLEALDSALLHYNGKAIVVSTSCEIEKEDLEEVAARYGAIVM
;
A
#
# COMPACT_ATOMS: atom_id res chain seq x y z
N MET A 1 26.30 -14.49 -1.54
CA MET A 1 25.22 -13.52 -1.74
C MET A 1 25.32 -12.52 -0.61
N GLU A 2 25.90 -11.37 -0.93
CA GLU A 2 26.26 -10.33 0.01
C GLU A 2 25.00 -9.58 0.47
N ASP A 3 24.93 -9.40 1.79
CA ASP A 3 23.86 -8.71 2.51
C ASP A 3 23.98 -7.19 2.22
N ASN A 4 23.16 -6.70 1.29
CA ASN A 4 23.09 -5.29 0.90
C ASN A 4 22.47 -4.44 2.02
N GLY A 5 23.24 -4.16 3.09
CA GLY A 5 23.30 -2.92 3.86
C GLY A 5 22.02 -2.25 4.43
N ARG A 6 20.81 -2.76 4.18
CA ARG A 6 19.57 -2.28 4.80
C ARG A 6 19.52 -2.88 6.20
N SER A 7 19.60 -2.07 7.25
CA SER A 7 19.34 -2.56 8.60
C SER A 7 17.94 -3.18 8.61
N ARG A 8 17.85 -4.51 8.63
CA ARG A 8 16.57 -5.22 8.68
C ARG A 8 15.84 -4.75 9.93
N LEU A 9 14.66 -4.15 9.74
CA LEU A 9 13.76 -3.80 10.84
C LEU A 9 13.52 -5.07 11.66
N ARG A 10 13.75 -4.99 12.97
CA ARG A 10 13.58 -6.13 13.85
C ARG A 10 12.10 -6.31 14.17
N LEU A 11 11.56 -7.48 13.85
CA LEU A 11 10.18 -7.85 14.16
C LEU A 11 10.10 -8.56 15.52
N PRO A 12 8.98 -8.46 16.25
CA PRO A 12 7.81 -7.64 15.92
C PRO A 12 8.08 -6.15 16.13
N LEU A 13 7.39 -5.29 15.36
CA LEU A 13 7.55 -3.84 15.39
C LEU A 13 6.27 -3.17 15.92
N LEU A 14 6.42 -2.20 16.82
CA LEU A 14 5.30 -1.40 17.34
C LEU A 14 5.27 -0.02 16.69
N LEU A 15 4.16 0.31 16.04
CA LEU A 15 3.85 1.63 15.50
C LEU A 15 3.15 2.49 16.56
N ASP A 16 2.90 3.74 16.24
CA ASP A 16 2.15 4.69 17.06
C ASP A 16 0.62 4.53 16.95
N GLY A 17 -0.09 5.45 17.62
CA GLY A 17 -1.55 5.57 17.63
C GLY A 17 -2.09 6.66 16.71
N ALA A 18 -3.23 7.28 17.06
CA ALA A 18 -3.86 8.33 16.27
C ALA A 18 -3.23 9.72 16.48
N THR A 19 -2.75 10.32 15.41
CA THR A 19 -2.30 11.73 15.42
C THR A 19 -3.49 12.70 15.45
N GLY A 20 -4.45 12.54 14.54
CA GLY A 20 -5.59 13.47 14.43
C GLY A 20 -6.47 13.52 15.69
N THR A 21 -6.66 12.38 16.38
CA THR A 21 -7.41 12.33 17.65
C THR A 21 -6.70 13.11 18.75
N GLU A 22 -5.38 12.98 18.87
CA GLU A 22 -4.60 13.73 19.87
C GLU A 22 -4.59 15.23 19.58
N PHE A 23 -4.53 15.62 18.31
CA PHE A 23 -4.61 17.05 17.93
C PHE A 23 -6.00 17.64 18.23
N MET A 24 -7.08 16.90 18.00
CA MET A 24 -8.42 17.33 18.41
C MET A 24 -8.53 17.50 19.94
N LYS A 25 -7.95 16.58 20.74
CA LYS A 25 -7.88 16.73 22.20
C LYS A 25 -7.07 17.97 22.61
N ALA A 26 -6.05 18.32 21.83
CA ALA A 26 -5.23 19.52 22.01
C ALA A 26 -5.89 20.82 21.49
N GLY A 27 -7.11 20.74 20.95
CA GLY A 27 -7.90 21.91 20.54
C GLY A 27 -7.85 22.23 19.05
N MET A 28 -7.35 21.33 18.19
CA MET A 28 -7.45 21.48 16.74
C MET A 28 -8.93 21.53 16.32
N PRO A 29 -9.38 22.58 15.60
CA PRO A 29 -10.76 22.68 15.13
C PRO A 29 -11.09 21.59 14.09
N ALA A 30 -12.37 21.26 13.94
CA ALA A 30 -12.80 20.36 12.86
C ALA A 30 -12.75 21.07 11.49
N GLY A 31 -12.36 20.33 10.45
CA GLY A 31 -12.39 20.79 9.06
C GLY A 31 -11.23 21.70 8.63
N VAL A 32 -10.22 21.92 9.48
CA VAL A 32 -8.99 22.62 9.08
C VAL A 32 -8.01 21.66 8.39
N CYS A 33 -7.01 22.21 7.69
CA CYS A 33 -5.86 21.44 7.23
C CYS A 33 -5.01 21.03 8.45
N VAL A 34 -4.89 19.72 8.66
CA VAL A 34 -4.18 19.15 9.83
C VAL A 34 -2.69 19.50 9.76
N GLU A 35 -2.11 19.40 8.57
CA GLU A 35 -0.70 19.65 8.29
C GLU A 35 -0.33 21.12 8.57
N GLN A 36 -1.16 22.06 8.10
CA GLN A 36 -0.98 23.48 8.37
C GLN A 36 -1.14 23.78 9.87
N TRP A 37 -2.18 23.23 10.51
CA TRP A 37 -2.38 23.42 11.95
C TRP A 37 -1.20 22.87 12.75
N ALA A 38 -0.69 21.69 12.39
CA ALA A 38 0.47 21.07 13.03
C ALA A 38 1.72 21.95 12.91
N LEU A 39 1.93 22.59 11.75
CA LEU A 39 3.04 23.52 11.53
C LEU A 39 2.94 24.76 12.43
N GLU A 40 1.73 25.26 12.67
CA GLU A 40 1.46 26.40 13.56
C GLU A 40 1.55 26.02 15.05
N HIS A 41 1.53 24.72 15.37
CA HIS A 41 1.53 24.18 16.74
C HIS A 41 2.64 23.14 16.97
N PRO A 42 3.93 23.47 16.72
CA PRO A 42 5.03 22.49 16.72
C PRO A 42 5.26 21.85 18.11
N GLU A 43 4.98 22.57 19.20
CA GLU A 43 5.06 22.01 20.55
C GLU A 43 4.05 20.89 20.80
N THR A 44 2.84 20.99 20.20
CA THR A 44 1.85 19.92 20.26
C THR A 44 2.34 18.70 19.49
N VAL A 45 2.84 18.90 18.26
CA VAL A 45 3.43 17.83 17.45
C VAL A 45 4.55 17.12 18.22
N ALA A 46 5.48 17.89 18.79
CA ALA A 46 6.59 17.37 19.57
C ALA A 46 6.11 16.64 20.84
N SER A 47 5.04 17.11 21.49
CA SER A 47 4.47 16.46 22.67
C SER A 47 3.82 15.12 22.32
N VAL A 48 3.05 15.06 21.23
CA VAL A 48 2.39 13.82 20.77
C VAL A 48 3.43 12.79 20.34
N ALA A 49 4.42 13.20 19.54
CA ALA A 49 5.51 12.31 19.12
C ALA A 49 6.28 11.72 20.31
N ARG A 50 6.65 12.56 21.28
CA ARG A 50 7.29 12.10 22.53
C ARG A 50 6.38 11.17 23.32
N GLY A 51 5.08 11.46 23.40
CA GLY A 51 4.12 10.61 24.08
C GLY A 51 4.08 9.19 23.53
N TYR A 52 4.05 9.03 22.21
CA TYR A 52 4.10 7.70 21.58
C TYR A 52 5.45 7.01 21.75
N ALA A 53 6.56 7.72 21.59
CA ALA A 53 7.88 7.16 21.85
C ALA A 53 8.08 6.73 23.31
N ASP A 54 7.62 7.53 24.28
CA ASP A 54 7.64 7.22 25.71
C ASP A 54 6.73 6.03 26.06
N ALA A 55 5.64 5.83 25.30
CA ALA A 55 4.76 4.67 25.40
C ALA A 55 5.37 3.39 24.78
N GLY A 56 6.47 3.50 24.03
CA GLY A 56 7.24 2.37 23.52
C GLY A 56 7.11 2.11 22.02
N SER A 57 6.58 3.06 21.23
CA SER A 57 6.61 2.95 19.76
C SER A 57 8.04 2.85 19.23
N ASP A 58 8.25 1.89 18.34
CA ASP A 58 9.48 1.74 17.56
C ASP A 58 9.51 2.72 16.38
N VAL A 59 8.32 3.05 15.83
CA VAL A 59 8.13 4.01 14.74
C VAL A 59 7.03 5.00 15.11
N VAL A 60 7.26 6.30 14.87
CA VAL A 60 6.28 7.38 15.01
C VAL A 60 6.10 8.07 13.66
N TYR A 61 4.85 8.33 13.30
CA TYR A 61 4.46 8.92 12.02
C TYR A 61 4.50 10.44 12.13
N ALA A 62 5.16 11.09 11.16
CA ALA A 62 5.05 12.53 11.00
C ALA A 62 3.61 12.89 10.59
N PRO A 63 3.06 14.03 11.02
CA PRO A 63 1.68 14.42 10.71
C PRO A 63 1.52 14.93 9.27
N THR A 64 1.89 14.11 8.28
CA THR A 64 1.97 14.45 6.85
C THR A 64 0.94 13.73 5.98
N PHE A 65 -0.01 13.03 6.59
CA PHE A 65 -1.02 12.16 5.96
C PHE A 65 -1.64 12.73 4.66
N LEU A 66 -2.14 13.97 4.65
CA LEU A 66 -2.72 14.63 3.47
C LEU A 66 -1.82 15.70 2.85
N ALA A 67 -0.51 15.71 3.15
CA ALA A 67 0.44 16.72 2.68
C ALA A 67 0.85 16.55 1.20
N ASN A 68 -0.07 16.15 0.32
CA ASN A 68 0.14 16.04 -1.13
C ASN A 68 -0.61 17.13 -1.90
N ALA A 69 -0.17 17.44 -3.12
CA ALA A 69 -0.73 18.52 -3.93
C ALA A 69 -2.24 18.37 -4.18
N GLY A 70 -2.73 17.13 -4.30
CA GLY A 70 -4.15 16.80 -4.50
C GLY A 70 -5.03 17.28 -3.34
N ASN A 71 -4.70 16.91 -2.10
CA ASN A 71 -5.47 17.34 -0.93
C ASN A 71 -5.22 18.81 -0.57
N LEU A 72 -3.96 19.26 -0.61
CA LEU A 72 -3.58 20.62 -0.25
C LEU A 72 -4.24 21.67 -1.16
N ARG A 73 -4.71 21.27 -2.35
CA ARG A 73 -5.52 22.11 -3.24
C ARG A 73 -6.76 22.68 -2.56
N MET A 74 -7.43 21.89 -1.71
CA MET A 74 -8.64 22.32 -1.01
C MET A 74 -8.39 23.51 -0.06
N TYR A 75 -7.13 23.72 0.31
CA TYR A 75 -6.68 24.77 1.23
C TYR A 75 -5.86 25.86 0.52
N GLY A 76 -5.65 25.77 -0.80
CA GLY A 76 -4.80 26.70 -1.55
C GLY A 76 -3.31 26.53 -1.27
N LEU A 77 -2.88 25.33 -0.88
CA LEU A 77 -1.52 25.02 -0.42
C LEU A 77 -0.77 24.03 -1.35
N SER A 78 -1.28 23.77 -2.57
CA SER A 78 -0.68 22.77 -3.48
C SER A 78 0.80 23.00 -3.80
N GLU A 79 1.28 24.26 -3.75
CA GLU A 79 2.68 24.60 -4.02
C GLU A 79 3.59 24.47 -2.77
N GLN A 80 3.02 24.11 -1.61
CA GLN A 80 3.73 24.04 -0.33
C GLN A 80 4.02 22.60 0.13
N VAL A 81 3.84 21.60 -0.75
CA VAL A 81 4.07 20.18 -0.45
C VAL A 81 5.44 19.95 0.18
N ALA A 82 6.51 20.39 -0.49
CA ALA A 82 7.87 20.17 -0.02
C ALA A 82 8.16 20.85 1.33
N GLU A 83 7.70 22.09 1.51
CA GLU A 83 7.91 22.87 2.74
C GLU A 83 7.17 22.26 3.93
N LEU A 84 5.89 21.93 3.76
CA LEU A 84 5.05 21.35 4.82
C LEU A 84 5.59 19.99 5.28
N ASN A 85 5.83 19.07 4.35
CA ASN A 85 6.37 17.75 4.68
C ASN A 85 7.71 17.87 5.41
N ALA A 86 8.61 18.72 4.91
CA ALA A 86 9.94 18.82 5.47
C ALA A 86 9.98 19.50 6.85
N ALA A 87 9.10 20.45 7.12
CA ALA A 87 9.01 21.09 8.43
C ALA A 87 8.41 20.16 9.49
N LEU A 88 7.38 19.39 9.12
CA LEU A 88 6.70 18.46 10.03
C LEU A 88 7.58 17.27 10.38
N VAL A 89 8.26 16.66 9.40
CA VAL A 89 9.26 15.60 9.66
C VAL A 89 10.38 16.11 10.55
N ARG A 90 10.94 17.31 10.29
CA ARG A 90 11.99 17.88 11.13
C ARG A 90 11.54 18.10 12.57
N THR A 91 10.32 18.61 12.76
CA THR A 91 9.73 18.81 14.10
C THR A 91 9.67 17.50 14.89
N VAL A 92 9.21 16.41 14.25
CA VAL A 92 9.16 15.08 14.88
C VAL A 92 10.56 14.54 15.15
N ARG A 93 11.49 14.67 14.20
CA ARG A 93 12.88 14.22 14.38
C ARG A 93 13.58 14.94 15.54
N GLU A 94 13.41 16.25 15.65
CA GLU A 94 13.99 17.04 16.75
C GLU A 94 13.39 16.62 18.10
N ALA A 95 12.07 16.40 18.15
CA ALA A 95 11.38 15.92 19.35
C ALA A 95 11.86 14.51 19.79
N LEU A 96 12.29 13.68 18.84
CA LEU A 96 12.73 12.31 19.06
C LEU A 96 14.24 12.10 19.10
N ALA A 97 15.02 13.18 19.00
CA ALA A 97 16.48 13.13 18.99
C ALA A 97 17.04 12.35 20.20
N GLY A 98 17.86 11.33 19.93
CA GLY A 98 18.50 10.51 20.96
C GLY A 98 17.63 9.39 21.56
N ARG A 99 16.39 9.20 21.12
CA ARG A 99 15.48 8.16 21.62
C ARG A 99 15.58 6.81 20.92
N GLY A 100 16.15 6.77 19.71
CA GLY A 100 16.25 5.55 18.89
C GLY A 100 14.94 5.13 18.20
N THR A 101 13.86 5.90 18.37
CA THR A 101 12.60 5.76 17.63
C THR A 101 12.76 6.24 16.20
N LEU A 102 12.24 5.47 15.24
CA LEU A 102 12.25 5.82 13.82
C LEU A 102 11.12 6.80 13.50
N VAL A 103 11.33 7.65 12.50
CA VAL A 103 10.32 8.59 11.99
C VAL A 103 9.84 8.15 10.61
N ALA A 104 8.55 7.87 10.49
CA ALA A 104 7.91 7.59 9.22
C ALA A 104 7.38 8.89 8.59
N GLY A 105 7.63 9.06 7.28
CA GLY A 105 6.87 10.01 6.48
C GLY A 105 5.53 9.38 6.12
N ASP A 106 4.44 9.99 6.58
CA ASP A 106 3.07 9.49 6.40
C ASP A 106 2.46 10.08 5.12
N MET A 107 1.88 9.23 4.29
CA MET A 107 1.30 9.54 2.98
C MET A 107 -0.03 8.80 2.85
N SER A 108 -1.06 9.47 2.33
CA SER A 108 -2.37 8.85 2.07
C SER A 108 -2.95 9.32 0.73
N THR A 109 -4.20 8.92 0.46
CA THR A 109 -4.89 9.14 -0.81
C THR A 109 -4.85 10.61 -1.24
N THR A 110 -4.73 10.89 -2.52
CA THR A 110 -4.71 12.23 -3.12
C THR A 110 -6.08 12.93 -3.14
N GLY A 111 -7.16 12.17 -2.93
CA GLY A 111 -8.54 12.64 -3.10
C GLY A 111 -8.95 12.80 -4.57
N LEU A 112 -8.09 12.42 -5.51
CA LEU A 112 -8.36 12.43 -6.95
C LEU A 112 -8.82 11.06 -7.43
N MET A 113 -9.69 11.03 -8.43
CA MET A 113 -10.14 9.78 -9.05
C MET A 113 -9.30 9.48 -10.29
N CYS A 114 -8.66 8.32 -10.29
CA CYS A 114 -7.87 7.81 -11.42
C CYS A 114 -8.78 7.37 -12.58
N GLU A 115 -8.32 7.56 -13.81
CA GLU A 115 -8.91 6.92 -14.98
C GLU A 115 -9.00 5.38 -14.81
N PRO A 116 -10.00 4.71 -15.42
CA PRO A 116 -11.08 5.28 -16.24
C PRO A 116 -12.27 5.81 -15.42
N PHE A 117 -12.25 5.68 -14.09
CA PHE A 117 -13.37 6.08 -13.22
C PHE A 117 -13.38 7.58 -12.89
N GLY A 118 -12.26 8.26 -13.11
CA GLY A 118 -12.12 9.70 -12.96
C GLY A 118 -11.33 10.34 -14.10
N GLU A 119 -10.93 11.60 -13.87
CA GLU A 119 -10.30 12.46 -14.89
C GLU A 119 -8.78 12.57 -14.71
N THR A 120 -8.19 11.85 -13.74
CA THR A 120 -6.77 11.96 -13.43
C THR A 120 -6.00 10.80 -14.03
N GLU A 121 -5.05 11.11 -14.90
CA GLU A 121 -4.13 10.12 -15.48
C GLU A 121 -3.30 9.43 -14.39
N PHE A 122 -3.09 8.12 -14.54
CA PHE A 122 -2.31 7.33 -13.59
C PHE A 122 -0.90 7.89 -13.35
N VAL A 123 -0.23 8.32 -14.43
CA VAL A 123 1.10 8.94 -14.36
C VAL A 123 1.10 10.28 -13.62
N HIS A 124 -0.01 11.02 -13.63
CA HIS A 124 -0.15 12.24 -12.84
C HIS A 124 -0.21 11.92 -11.34
N LEU A 125 -0.92 10.86 -10.94
CA LEU A 125 -0.94 10.40 -9.55
C LEU A 125 0.46 9.99 -9.08
N ILE A 126 1.23 9.27 -9.92
CA ILE A 126 2.63 8.95 -9.61
C ILE A 126 3.42 10.23 -9.35
N GLY A 127 3.24 11.28 -10.17
CA GLY A 127 3.90 12.57 -9.99
C GLY A 127 3.60 13.23 -8.64
N ILE A 128 2.32 13.23 -8.22
CA ILE A 128 1.89 13.79 -6.93
C ILE A 128 2.56 13.03 -5.77
N TYR A 129 2.55 11.70 -5.81
CA TYR A 129 3.19 10.89 -4.78
C TYR A 129 4.72 11.03 -4.78
N ALA A 130 5.34 11.20 -5.94
CA ALA A 130 6.78 11.34 -6.07
C ALA A 130 7.27 12.65 -5.42
N GLU A 131 6.52 13.74 -5.60
CA GLU A 131 6.81 15.02 -4.95
C GLU A 131 6.79 14.89 -3.41
N GLN A 132 5.71 14.29 -2.87
CA GLN A 132 5.59 14.11 -1.43
C GLN A 132 6.66 13.15 -0.87
N ALA A 133 6.83 11.99 -1.51
CA ALA A 133 7.80 10.97 -1.07
C ALA A 133 9.23 11.53 -1.05
N GLN A 134 9.63 12.28 -2.08
CA GLN A 134 10.95 12.88 -2.13
C GLN A 134 11.13 13.95 -1.04
N ALA A 135 10.12 14.79 -0.80
CA ALA A 135 10.17 15.79 0.26
C ALA A 135 10.33 15.15 1.66
N LEU A 136 9.63 14.04 1.92
CA LEU A 136 9.75 13.27 3.16
C LEU A 136 11.13 12.63 3.31
N ALA A 137 11.65 12.04 2.23
CA ALA A 137 12.98 11.43 2.22
C ALA A 137 14.10 12.48 2.44
N ASP A 138 14.03 13.63 1.76
CA ASP A 138 14.99 14.73 1.89
C ASP A 138 14.97 15.36 3.29
N ALA A 139 13.80 15.35 3.95
CA ALA A 139 13.66 15.78 5.34
C ALA A 139 14.22 14.77 6.35
N GLY A 140 14.59 13.57 5.88
CA GLY A 140 15.25 12.54 6.65
C GLY A 140 14.28 11.58 7.35
N ALA A 141 13.12 11.28 6.75
CA ALA A 141 12.30 10.14 7.17
C ALA A 141 13.11 8.83 7.08
N ASP A 142 12.90 7.92 8.03
CA ASP A 142 13.57 6.62 8.07
C ASP A 142 12.83 5.57 7.23
N LEU A 143 11.53 5.75 7.03
CA LEU A 143 10.66 4.95 6.17
C LEU A 143 9.48 5.79 5.67
N LEU A 144 8.75 5.29 4.67
CA LEU A 144 7.49 5.88 4.22
C LEU A 144 6.32 4.96 4.56
N ALA A 145 5.30 5.52 5.21
CA ALA A 145 4.05 4.86 5.53
C ALA A 145 2.97 5.38 4.57
N ILE A 146 2.52 4.52 3.66
CA ILE A 146 1.43 4.78 2.72
C ILE A 146 0.16 4.18 3.35
N GLU A 147 -0.63 4.97 4.07
CA GLU A 147 -1.73 4.42 4.88
C GLU A 147 -3.13 4.87 4.44
N THR A 148 -4.13 4.09 4.85
CA THR A 148 -5.54 4.32 4.56
C THR A 148 -5.86 4.38 3.06
N MET A 149 -5.10 3.60 2.26
CA MET A 149 -5.34 3.56 0.83
C MET A 149 -6.68 2.88 0.53
N SER A 150 -7.42 3.43 -0.43
CA SER A 150 -8.79 3.02 -0.74
C SER A 150 -8.95 2.40 -2.12
N SER A 151 -7.88 2.32 -2.92
CA SER A 151 -7.87 1.64 -4.22
C SER A 151 -6.53 0.99 -4.50
N LEU A 152 -6.54 -0.11 -5.27
CA LEU A 152 -5.32 -0.77 -5.73
C LEU A 152 -4.54 0.10 -6.72
N SER A 153 -5.22 0.80 -7.63
CA SER A 153 -4.57 1.69 -8.59
C SER A 153 -3.77 2.79 -7.89
N GLU A 154 -4.35 3.44 -6.89
CA GLU A 154 -3.65 4.49 -6.15
C GLU A 154 -2.53 3.94 -5.27
N CYS A 155 -2.69 2.73 -4.71
CA CYS A 155 -1.58 2.02 -4.05
C CYS A 155 -0.40 1.82 -4.99
N ARG A 156 -0.65 1.35 -6.23
CA ARG A 156 0.41 1.17 -7.23
C ARG A 156 1.09 2.49 -7.55
N ALA A 157 0.34 3.55 -7.78
CA ALA A 157 0.90 4.88 -8.04
C ALA A 157 1.82 5.35 -6.91
N ALA A 158 1.36 5.22 -5.66
CA ALA A 158 2.13 5.58 -4.47
C ALA A 158 3.41 4.75 -4.32
N VAL A 159 3.34 3.43 -4.54
CA VAL A 159 4.52 2.53 -4.43
C VAL A 159 5.53 2.79 -5.54
N LEU A 160 5.08 2.95 -6.79
CA LEU A 160 5.95 3.23 -7.94
C LEU A 160 6.71 4.55 -7.78
N ALA A 161 6.08 5.55 -7.17
CA ALA A 161 6.69 6.82 -6.81
C ALA A 161 7.64 6.68 -5.61
N ALA A 162 7.14 6.18 -4.48
CA ALA A 162 7.86 6.16 -3.22
C ALA A 162 9.10 5.27 -3.23
N ARG A 163 9.09 4.17 -4.01
CA ARG A 163 10.24 3.25 -4.10
C ARG A 163 11.50 3.91 -4.68
N GLN A 164 11.34 4.98 -5.46
CA GLN A 164 12.47 5.74 -6.03
C GLN A 164 13.33 6.40 -4.95
N THR A 165 12.77 6.66 -3.76
CA THR A 165 13.51 7.21 -2.62
C THR A 165 14.50 6.21 -2.01
N GLY A 166 14.31 4.92 -2.27
CA GLY A 166 15.10 3.83 -1.69
C GLY A 166 14.77 3.48 -0.23
N LEU A 167 13.87 4.24 0.41
CA LEU A 167 13.41 3.99 1.78
C LEU A 167 12.51 2.75 1.87
N PRO A 168 12.44 2.08 3.04
CA PRO A 168 11.44 1.05 3.29
C PRO A 168 10.02 1.61 3.14
N LEU A 169 9.14 0.83 2.51
CA LEU A 169 7.75 1.20 2.26
C LEU A 169 6.81 0.31 3.07
N PHE A 170 6.03 0.92 3.94
CA PHE A 170 4.91 0.28 4.62
C PHE A 170 3.63 0.73 3.94
N LEU A 171 2.75 -0.21 3.60
CA LEU A 171 1.46 0.13 3.01
C LEU A 171 0.32 -0.49 3.79
N THR A 172 -0.67 0.32 4.15
CA THR A 172 -1.93 -0.17 4.71
C THR A 172 -3.14 0.32 3.93
N MET A 173 -4.10 -0.58 3.76
CA MET A 173 -5.38 -0.29 3.12
C MET A 173 -6.50 -0.23 4.16
N THR A 174 -7.59 0.44 3.79
CA THR A 174 -8.86 0.35 4.51
C THR A 174 -9.87 -0.41 3.66
N VAL A 175 -10.53 -1.40 4.26
CA VAL A 175 -11.49 -2.29 3.59
C VAL A 175 -12.70 -2.55 4.47
N ASP A 176 -13.79 -3.01 3.86
CA ASP A 176 -14.97 -3.50 4.57
C ASP A 176 -14.74 -4.90 5.19
N ALA A 177 -15.80 -5.47 5.79
CA ALA A 177 -15.74 -6.78 6.45
C ALA A 177 -15.48 -7.93 5.47
N GLU A 178 -15.85 -7.74 4.20
CA GLU A 178 -15.61 -8.66 3.09
C GLU A 178 -14.20 -8.50 2.49
N GLY A 179 -13.41 -7.54 2.98
CA GLY A 179 -12.06 -7.27 2.51
C GLY A 179 -12.03 -6.57 1.16
N ARG A 180 -13.06 -5.77 0.85
CA ARG A 180 -13.14 -4.95 -0.35
C ARG A 180 -12.86 -3.49 -0.03
N THR A 181 -12.14 -2.84 -0.94
CA THR A 181 -11.90 -1.40 -0.87
C THR A 181 -13.16 -0.61 -1.26
N MET A 182 -13.13 0.72 -1.11
CA MET A 182 -14.21 1.60 -1.57
C MET A 182 -14.55 1.41 -3.06
N TRP A 183 -13.56 1.03 -3.88
CA TRP A 183 -13.70 0.82 -5.32
C TRP A 183 -13.87 -0.68 -5.70
N GLY A 184 -14.04 -1.54 -4.69
CA GLY A 184 -14.34 -2.96 -4.84
C GLY A 184 -13.12 -3.84 -5.15
N ASP A 185 -11.89 -3.34 -4.97
CA ASP A 185 -10.69 -4.15 -5.10
C ASP A 185 -10.60 -5.16 -3.95
N ASP A 186 -10.18 -6.39 -4.22
CA ASP A 186 -9.94 -7.39 -3.17
C ASP A 186 -8.60 -7.16 -2.45
N VAL A 187 -8.58 -7.20 -1.11
CA VAL A 187 -7.32 -7.05 -0.34
C VAL A 187 -6.29 -8.15 -0.64
N LEU A 188 -6.72 -9.36 -0.98
CA LEU A 188 -5.79 -10.43 -1.37
C LEU A 188 -5.16 -10.11 -2.73
N ALA A 189 -5.94 -9.64 -3.70
CA ALA A 189 -5.41 -9.18 -4.99
C ALA A 189 -4.41 -8.04 -4.78
N ALA A 190 -4.74 -7.07 -3.92
CA ALA A 190 -3.84 -5.98 -3.59
C ALA A 190 -2.53 -6.46 -2.93
N LEU A 191 -2.58 -7.39 -1.98
CA LEU A 191 -1.37 -7.99 -1.39
C LEU A 191 -0.50 -8.64 -2.47
N VAL A 192 -1.10 -9.45 -3.34
CA VAL A 192 -0.40 -10.19 -4.41
C VAL A 192 0.31 -9.25 -5.38
N VAL A 193 -0.37 -8.20 -5.82
CA VAL A 193 0.20 -7.19 -6.72
C VAL A 193 1.30 -6.39 -6.03
N LEU A 194 1.01 -5.83 -4.85
CA LEU A 194 1.86 -4.81 -4.25
C LEU A 194 3.10 -5.38 -3.57
N GLN A 195 3.06 -6.63 -3.05
CA GLN A 195 4.25 -7.22 -2.42
C GLN A 195 5.40 -7.42 -3.41
N ASP A 196 5.09 -7.71 -4.68
CA ASP A 196 6.08 -7.91 -5.74
C ASP A 196 6.57 -6.56 -6.33
N LEU A 197 6.00 -5.42 -5.92
CA LEU A 197 6.46 -4.07 -6.29
C LEU A 197 7.53 -3.47 -5.36
N GLY A 198 7.98 -4.24 -4.36
CA GLY A 198 9.06 -3.85 -3.46
C GLY A 198 8.61 -3.27 -2.11
N LEU A 199 7.37 -3.55 -1.69
CA LEU A 199 6.93 -3.23 -0.33
C LEU A 199 7.79 -3.92 0.73
N SER A 200 8.05 -3.22 1.83
CA SER A 200 8.70 -3.79 3.02
C SER A 200 7.72 -4.39 4.00
N ALA A 201 6.46 -3.94 4.00
CA ALA A 201 5.35 -4.53 4.74
C ALA A 201 4.00 -4.09 4.16
N PHE A 202 2.98 -4.93 4.31
CA PHE A 202 1.62 -4.69 3.82
C PHE A 202 0.60 -4.96 4.93
N GLY A 203 -0.53 -4.26 4.94
CA GLY A 203 -1.60 -4.66 5.84
C GLY A 203 -2.80 -3.75 5.84
N LEU A 204 -3.43 -3.64 7.01
CA LEU A 204 -4.72 -2.97 7.18
C LEU A 204 -4.69 -2.00 8.34
N ASN A 205 -5.39 -0.88 8.18
CA ASN A 205 -5.68 0.05 9.26
C ASN A 205 -7.16 0.41 9.26
N CYS A 206 -7.62 1.10 10.31
CA CYS A 206 -9.03 1.41 10.56
C CYS A 206 -9.88 0.21 11.03
N SER A 207 -11.00 -0.08 10.36
CA SER A 207 -12.09 -0.99 10.81
C SER A 207 -12.77 -0.56 12.13
N GLU A 208 -13.79 -1.29 12.61
CA GLU A 208 -14.41 -0.95 13.90
C GLU A 208 -13.49 -1.29 15.07
N GLY A 209 -12.77 -2.42 15.03
CA GLY A 209 -11.70 -2.75 15.96
C GLY A 209 -10.86 -3.98 15.57
N PRO A 210 -10.01 -4.48 16.49
CA PRO A 210 -9.05 -5.54 16.16
C PRO A 210 -9.69 -6.90 15.81
N ASP A 211 -10.86 -7.24 16.38
CA ASP A 211 -11.50 -8.54 16.10
C ASP A 211 -12.03 -8.61 14.66
N ASP A 212 -12.46 -7.49 14.07
CA ASP A 212 -13.01 -7.46 12.70
C ASP A 212 -11.94 -7.68 11.64
N MET A 213 -10.67 -7.41 11.98
CA MET A 213 -9.53 -7.66 11.10
C MET A 213 -9.06 -9.13 11.13
N VAL A 214 -9.44 -9.92 12.13
CA VAL A 214 -8.94 -11.31 12.27
C VAL A 214 -9.27 -12.17 11.04
N PRO A 215 -10.52 -12.20 10.52
CA PRO A 215 -10.84 -12.97 9.32
C PRO A 215 -10.07 -12.51 8.08
N LEU A 216 -9.81 -11.20 7.97
CA LEU A 216 -9.06 -10.62 6.86
C LEU A 216 -7.61 -11.10 6.87
N PHE A 217 -6.95 -11.10 8.03
CA PHE A 217 -5.59 -11.61 8.17
C PHE A 217 -5.51 -13.14 8.03
N GLU A 218 -6.50 -13.89 8.48
CA GLU A 218 -6.60 -15.33 8.21
C GLU A 218 -6.63 -15.61 6.69
N ARG A 219 -7.28 -14.75 5.91
CA ARG A 219 -7.37 -14.87 4.45
C ARG A 219 -6.05 -14.52 3.74
N ILE A 220 -5.38 -13.43 4.12
CA ILE A 220 -4.22 -12.93 3.37
C ILE A 220 -2.88 -13.49 3.85
N ALA A 221 -2.75 -13.91 5.11
CA ALA A 221 -1.48 -14.33 5.68
C ALA A 221 -0.81 -15.53 4.98
N PRO A 222 -1.53 -16.54 4.46
CA PRO A 222 -0.93 -17.61 3.68
C PRO A 222 -0.24 -17.15 2.39
N TYR A 223 -0.58 -15.97 1.87
CA TYR A 223 -0.05 -15.43 0.61
C TYR A 223 1.05 -14.38 0.79
N ALA A 224 1.28 -13.96 2.03
CA ALA A 224 2.21 -12.89 2.35
C ALA A 224 3.67 -13.39 2.34
N LYS A 225 4.48 -12.81 1.44
CA LYS A 225 5.94 -12.98 1.39
C LYS A 225 6.68 -11.92 2.22
N ILE A 226 5.95 -10.89 2.67
CA ILE A 226 6.45 -9.75 3.43
C ILE A 226 5.71 -9.62 4.78
N PRO A 227 6.29 -8.94 5.78
CA PRO A 227 5.65 -8.67 7.06
C PRO A 227 4.26 -8.04 6.93
N LEU A 228 3.35 -8.45 7.83
CA LEU A 228 1.98 -7.95 7.87
C LEU A 228 1.78 -6.88 8.96
N ILE A 229 1.04 -5.82 8.63
CA ILE A 229 0.74 -4.67 9.50
C ILE A 229 -0.72 -4.65 9.93
N ALA A 230 -1.03 -4.43 11.20
CA ALA A 230 -2.38 -4.04 11.63
C ALA A 230 -2.39 -2.79 12.53
N LYS A 231 -3.16 -1.77 12.14
CA LYS A 231 -3.46 -0.57 12.94
C LYS A 231 -4.99 -0.41 13.13
N PRO A 232 -5.65 -1.23 13.95
CA PRO A 232 -7.10 -1.13 14.16
C PRO A 232 -7.51 0.15 14.92
N ASN A 233 -8.76 0.58 14.73
CA ASN A 233 -9.39 1.59 15.59
C ASN A 233 -9.66 1.03 17.00
N ALA A 234 -9.83 1.92 17.99
CA ALA A 234 -10.01 1.54 19.40
C ALA A 234 -11.27 0.73 19.71
N GLY A 235 -12.20 0.51 18.77
CA GLY A 235 -13.48 -0.17 18.99
C GLY A 235 -14.69 0.76 18.90
N ASN A 236 -15.85 0.19 18.59
CA ASN A 236 -17.15 0.86 18.70
C ASN A 236 -18.14 0.00 19.52
N PRO A 237 -18.36 0.28 20.83
CA PRO A 237 -17.76 1.36 21.63
C PRO A 237 -16.26 1.14 21.90
N PRO A 238 -15.50 2.18 22.30
CA PRO A 238 -14.07 2.07 22.56
C PRO A 238 -13.73 1.02 23.63
N LEU A 239 -12.74 0.19 23.33
CA LEU A 239 -12.17 -0.81 24.24
C LEU A 239 -11.22 -0.12 25.22
N SER A 240 -11.04 -0.67 26.42
CA SER A 240 -9.91 -0.23 27.26
C SER A 240 -8.56 -0.62 26.62
N PRO A 241 -7.46 0.09 26.92
CA PRO A 241 -6.12 -0.24 26.41
C PRO A 241 -5.73 -1.72 26.56
N VAL A 242 -6.03 -2.32 27.72
CA VAL A 242 -5.74 -3.74 27.98
C VAL A 242 -6.58 -4.67 27.11
N GLN A 243 -7.87 -4.38 26.95
CA GLN A 243 -8.74 -5.18 26.07
C GLN A 243 -8.33 -5.05 24.61
N PHE A 244 -7.94 -3.85 24.18
CA PHE A 244 -7.43 -3.60 22.84
C PHE A 244 -6.17 -4.42 22.58
N ALA A 245 -5.19 -4.38 23.49
CA ALA A 245 -3.96 -5.14 23.36
C ALA A 245 -4.18 -6.67 23.35
N ASP A 246 -5.06 -7.21 24.19
CA ASP A 246 -5.42 -8.64 24.19
C ASP A 246 -6.01 -9.07 22.83
N LYS A 247 -6.86 -8.24 22.23
CA LYS A 247 -7.42 -8.51 20.90
C LYS A 247 -6.37 -8.37 19.80
N CYS A 248 -5.47 -7.40 19.85
CA CYS A 248 -4.35 -7.30 18.90
C CYS A 248 -3.41 -8.51 18.98
N ALA A 249 -3.25 -9.15 20.14
CA ALA A 249 -2.51 -10.41 20.23
C ALA A 249 -3.13 -11.54 19.39
N ARG A 250 -4.44 -11.48 19.08
CA ARG A 250 -5.10 -12.43 18.17
C ARG A 250 -4.64 -12.22 16.73
N LEU A 251 -4.52 -10.97 16.29
CA LEU A 251 -3.96 -10.61 14.99
C LEU A 251 -2.53 -11.12 14.84
N MET A 252 -1.69 -10.96 15.88
CA MET A 252 -0.32 -11.50 15.85
C MET A 252 -0.28 -13.01 15.72
N ARG A 253 -1.21 -13.74 16.36
CA ARG A 253 -1.37 -15.19 16.17
C ARG A 253 -1.80 -15.59 14.75
N ARG A 254 -2.23 -14.63 13.92
CA ARG A 254 -2.58 -14.81 12.49
C ARG A 254 -1.49 -14.34 11.53
N GLY A 255 -0.27 -14.11 12.02
CA GLY A 255 0.88 -13.76 11.19
C GLY A 255 1.15 -12.26 11.08
N VAL A 256 0.36 -11.41 11.76
CA VAL A 256 0.70 -9.98 11.88
C VAL A 256 1.95 -9.81 12.74
N SER A 257 2.93 -9.10 12.21
CA SER A 257 4.23 -8.89 12.87
C SER A 257 4.53 -7.41 13.15
N ILE A 258 3.71 -6.52 12.61
CA ILE A 258 3.79 -5.07 12.85
C ILE A 258 2.42 -4.63 13.35
N ILE A 259 2.36 -4.02 14.53
CA ILE A 259 1.12 -3.64 15.18
C ILE A 259 1.18 -2.17 15.57
N GLY A 260 0.06 -1.45 15.49
CA GLY A 260 -0.11 -0.14 16.10
C GLY A 260 -1.58 0.14 16.37
N GLY A 261 -1.94 1.42 16.45
CA GLY A 261 -3.33 1.85 16.56
C GLY A 261 -3.69 2.93 15.54
N CYS A 262 -4.98 3.02 15.20
CA CYS A 262 -5.54 4.09 14.38
C CYS A 262 -6.50 4.95 15.23
N CYS A 263 -7.66 5.35 14.72
CA CYS A 263 -8.55 6.31 15.36
C CYS A 263 -8.94 5.88 16.78
N GLY A 264 -8.86 6.83 17.71
CA GLY A 264 -9.19 6.60 19.13
C GLY A 264 -8.10 5.96 19.97
N THR A 265 -6.95 5.60 19.39
CA THR A 265 -5.81 5.04 20.14
C THR A 265 -4.83 6.13 20.52
N ASP A 266 -4.60 6.31 21.81
CA ASP A 266 -3.67 7.30 22.37
C ASP A 266 -2.45 6.58 23.02
N PRO A 267 -1.51 7.31 23.66
CA PRO A 267 -0.32 6.69 24.25
C PRO A 267 -0.61 5.58 25.28
N GLU A 268 -1.78 5.57 25.94
CA GLU A 268 -2.12 4.48 26.88
C GLU A 268 -2.36 3.16 26.14
N TYR A 269 -2.95 3.20 24.94
CA TYR A 269 -3.12 2.03 24.08
C TYR A 269 -1.77 1.52 23.60
N VAL A 270 -0.89 2.42 23.17
CA VAL A 270 0.47 2.05 22.72
C VAL A 270 1.27 1.41 23.84
N ALA A 271 1.20 1.93 25.07
CA ALA A 271 1.87 1.32 26.22
C ALA A 271 1.34 -0.10 26.53
N ALA A 272 0.02 -0.30 26.42
CA ALA A 272 -0.58 -1.62 26.56
C ALA A 272 -0.15 -2.59 25.44
N LEU A 273 -0.04 -2.09 24.19
CA LEU A 273 0.50 -2.86 23.08
C LEU A 273 1.97 -3.23 23.31
N ARG A 274 2.82 -2.30 23.76
CA ARG A 274 4.23 -2.58 24.06
C ARG A 274 4.39 -3.73 25.03
N HIS A 275 3.65 -3.70 26.14
CA HIS A 275 3.65 -4.79 27.11
C HIS A 275 3.21 -6.13 26.49
N MET A 276 2.21 -6.11 25.61
CA MET A 276 1.75 -7.32 24.91
C MET A 276 2.81 -7.84 23.94
N VAL A 277 3.39 -6.97 23.12
CA VAL A 277 4.41 -7.31 22.11
C VAL A 277 5.66 -7.87 22.77
N ASP A 278 6.13 -7.29 23.88
CA ASP A 278 7.30 -7.79 24.62
C ASP A 278 7.08 -9.19 25.23
N ALA A 279 5.84 -9.52 25.56
CA ALA A 279 5.46 -10.82 26.08
C ALA A 279 5.11 -11.84 24.97
N PHE A 280 5.00 -11.40 23.71
CA PHE A 280 4.55 -12.23 22.61
C PHE A 280 5.73 -12.93 21.91
N ASP A 281 5.69 -14.26 21.88
CA ASP A 281 6.69 -15.07 21.17
C ASP A 281 6.31 -15.19 19.68
N VAL A 282 6.74 -14.21 18.87
CA VAL A 282 6.41 -14.14 17.43
C VAL A 282 6.99 -15.33 16.64
N ASP A 283 8.12 -15.90 17.08
CA ASP A 283 8.80 -16.98 16.38
C ASP A 283 8.01 -18.29 16.38
N ARG A 284 7.08 -18.43 17.34
CA ARG A 284 6.14 -19.56 17.43
C ARG A 284 4.95 -19.46 16.48
N VAL A 285 4.69 -18.28 15.91
CA VAL A 285 3.61 -18.13 14.93
C VAL A 285 4.07 -18.74 13.62
N LYS A 286 3.37 -19.79 13.17
CA LYS A 286 3.58 -20.44 11.88
C LYS A 286 2.29 -20.39 11.10
N VAL A 287 2.27 -19.57 10.05
CA VAL A 287 1.23 -19.58 9.04
C VAL A 287 1.74 -20.46 7.91
N ALA A 288 0.98 -21.49 7.54
CA ALA A 288 1.33 -22.30 6.38
C ALA A 288 1.13 -21.45 5.11
N PRO A 289 2.11 -21.41 4.19
CA PRO A 289 1.92 -20.74 2.92
C PRO A 289 0.81 -21.43 2.13
N ALA A 290 0.10 -20.67 1.31
CA ALA A 290 -0.83 -21.22 0.33
C ALA A 290 -0.05 -22.05 -0.71
N ASP A 291 -0.69 -23.10 -1.22
CA ASP A 291 -0.11 -24.01 -2.21
C ASP A 291 -0.61 -23.60 -3.61
N TYR A 292 0.27 -22.97 -4.39
CA TYR A 292 0.00 -22.51 -5.76
C TYR A 292 1.30 -22.40 -6.56
N ASP A 293 1.22 -22.66 -7.86
CA ASP A 293 2.37 -22.54 -8.77
C ASP A 293 2.41 -21.14 -9.41
N ILE A 294 1.31 -20.71 -10.04
CA ILE A 294 1.18 -19.40 -10.67
C ILE A 294 0.01 -18.62 -10.08
N LEU A 295 0.22 -17.32 -9.85
CA LEU A 295 -0.77 -16.44 -9.23
C LEU A 295 -0.87 -15.11 -9.98
N ALA A 296 -1.96 -14.93 -10.71
CA ALA A 296 -2.32 -13.66 -11.36
C ALA A 296 -3.38 -12.91 -10.54
N ALA A 297 -3.50 -11.61 -10.78
CA ALA A 297 -4.48 -10.79 -10.08
C ALA A 297 -4.98 -9.64 -10.96
N GLY A 298 -6.25 -9.31 -10.80
CA GLY A 298 -6.87 -8.10 -11.35
C GLY A 298 -7.72 -7.47 -10.25
N ARG A 299 -9.05 -7.56 -10.40
CA ARG A 299 -9.99 -7.25 -9.30
C ARG A 299 -10.06 -8.37 -8.25
N GLU A 300 -9.70 -9.58 -8.66
CA GLU A 300 -9.67 -10.80 -7.85
C GLU A 300 -8.36 -11.56 -8.10
N VAL A 301 -8.15 -12.65 -7.36
CA VAL A 301 -6.97 -13.51 -7.48
C VAL A 301 -7.31 -14.77 -8.26
N TYR A 302 -6.44 -15.12 -9.19
CA TYR A 302 -6.56 -16.28 -10.05
C TYR A 302 -5.40 -17.24 -9.82
N TYR A 303 -5.74 -18.51 -9.60
CA TYR A 303 -4.79 -19.60 -9.39
C TYR A 303 -4.65 -20.33 -10.71
N LEU A 304 -3.41 -20.40 -11.19
CA LEU A 304 -3.11 -20.82 -12.54
C LEU A 304 -2.15 -22.01 -12.50
N ASP A 305 -2.35 -22.92 -13.45
CA ASP A 305 -1.45 -24.06 -13.71
C ASP A 305 -0.42 -23.66 -14.79
N ASP A 306 0.63 -24.46 -14.97
CA ASP A 306 1.69 -24.19 -15.96
C ASP A 306 1.19 -24.33 -17.42
N ASP A 307 0.14 -25.13 -17.65
CA ASP A 307 -0.41 -25.44 -18.98
C ASP A 307 -1.60 -24.51 -19.31
N LEU A 308 -1.34 -23.20 -19.46
CA LEU A 308 -2.38 -22.20 -19.73
C LEU A 308 -2.84 -22.17 -21.19
N GLU A 309 -4.16 -22.11 -21.38
CA GLU A 309 -4.78 -21.79 -22.66
C GLU A 309 -5.11 -20.28 -22.71
N TYR A 310 -4.60 -19.60 -23.74
CA TYR A 310 -4.87 -18.19 -23.97
C TYR A 310 -6.03 -17.99 -24.95
N SER A 311 -6.74 -16.87 -24.85
CA SER A 311 -7.67 -16.44 -25.91
C SER A 311 -6.92 -16.20 -27.23
N GLU A 312 -7.67 -16.07 -28.33
CA GLU A 312 -7.12 -15.43 -29.53
C GLU A 312 -6.60 -14.03 -29.17
N PRO A 313 -5.46 -13.58 -29.75
CA PRO A 313 -4.88 -12.28 -29.43
C PRO A 313 -5.85 -11.13 -29.75
N LEU A 314 -6.10 -10.27 -28.77
CA LEU A 314 -6.92 -9.08 -28.93
C LEU A 314 -6.06 -7.83 -29.12
N THR A 315 -6.40 -7.00 -30.11
CA THR A 315 -5.75 -5.71 -30.34
C THR A 315 -6.37 -4.60 -29.51
N CYS A 316 -5.57 -3.64 -29.05
CA CYS A 316 -6.03 -2.55 -28.18
C CYS A 316 -6.76 -1.43 -28.91
N GLU A 317 -8.04 -1.64 -29.19
CA GLU A 317 -8.94 -0.61 -29.72
C GLU A 317 -9.33 0.42 -28.65
N VAL A 318 -9.96 1.52 -29.06
CA VAL A 318 -10.39 2.59 -28.13
C VAL A 318 -11.49 2.10 -27.18
N ASP A 319 -12.42 1.33 -27.72
CA ASP A 319 -13.50 0.68 -26.97
C ASP A 319 -13.37 -0.82 -27.17
N MET A 320 -13.08 -1.54 -26.10
CA MET A 320 -12.92 -2.99 -26.12
C MET A 320 -14.03 -3.70 -25.35
N ALA A 321 -15.07 -2.99 -24.91
CA ALA A 321 -16.07 -3.54 -23.98
C ALA A 321 -16.74 -4.80 -24.53
N ASP A 322 -17.26 -4.75 -25.76
CA ASP A 322 -17.94 -5.89 -26.38
C ASP A 322 -16.97 -7.08 -26.57
N THR A 323 -15.75 -6.81 -27.07
CA THR A 323 -14.75 -7.85 -27.32
C THR A 323 -14.28 -8.53 -26.03
N LEU A 324 -14.06 -7.77 -24.96
CA LEU A 324 -13.63 -8.32 -23.67
C LEU A 324 -14.74 -9.12 -22.99
N LEU A 325 -16.00 -8.72 -23.16
CA LEU A 325 -17.16 -9.44 -22.62
C LEU A 325 -17.47 -10.74 -23.38
N GLU A 326 -17.01 -10.89 -24.62
CA GLU A 326 -17.16 -12.12 -25.39
C GLU A 326 -16.18 -13.23 -24.96
N VAL A 327 -15.05 -12.86 -24.33
CA VAL A 327 -14.08 -13.83 -23.81
C VAL A 327 -14.64 -14.47 -22.53
N SER A 328 -14.58 -15.81 -22.47
CA SER A 328 -15.16 -16.59 -21.38
C SER A 328 -14.16 -17.57 -20.79
N HIS A 329 -14.31 -17.83 -19.49
CA HIS A 329 -13.62 -18.91 -18.77
C HIS A 329 -13.87 -20.31 -19.37
N ASP A 330 -14.92 -20.49 -20.18
CA ASP A 330 -15.18 -21.76 -20.87
C ASP A 330 -14.23 -22.01 -22.06
N SER A 331 -13.53 -20.97 -22.54
CA SER A 331 -12.73 -20.99 -23.77
C SER A 331 -11.23 -20.84 -23.59
N CYS A 332 -10.77 -20.33 -22.44
CA CYS A 332 -9.36 -20.09 -22.14
C CYS A 332 -9.20 -19.79 -20.64
N ASP A 333 -7.96 -19.80 -20.16
CA ASP A 333 -7.58 -19.46 -18.79
C ASP A 333 -7.22 -17.97 -18.62
N ALA A 334 -6.74 -17.32 -19.69
CA ALA A 334 -6.32 -15.92 -19.67
C ALA A 334 -6.62 -15.19 -20.99
N VAL A 335 -6.96 -13.90 -20.89
CA VAL A 335 -7.16 -13.02 -22.04
C VAL A 335 -5.80 -12.56 -22.55
N LEU A 336 -5.52 -12.82 -23.83
CA LEU A 336 -4.28 -12.43 -24.49
C LEU A 336 -4.44 -11.09 -25.20
N ILE A 337 -3.63 -10.12 -24.81
CA ILE A 337 -3.61 -8.77 -25.36
C ILE A 337 -2.33 -8.58 -26.16
N HIS A 338 -2.49 -8.28 -27.45
CA HIS A 338 -1.40 -7.99 -28.37
C HIS A 338 -1.06 -6.50 -28.34
N LEU A 339 0.22 -6.18 -28.14
CA LEU A 339 0.72 -4.81 -28.02
C LEU A 339 1.69 -4.48 -29.16
N ASP A 340 1.30 -3.56 -30.04
CA ASP A 340 2.16 -3.07 -31.14
C ASP A 340 2.93 -1.81 -30.72
N THR A 341 2.29 -0.93 -29.95
CA THR A 341 2.77 0.42 -29.63
C THR A 341 2.59 0.75 -28.15
N PRO A 342 3.36 1.71 -27.59
CA PRO A 342 3.16 2.17 -26.21
C PRO A 342 1.75 2.66 -25.89
N ASP A 343 1.02 3.18 -26.89
CA ASP A 343 -0.37 3.65 -26.73
C ASP A 343 -1.35 2.51 -26.44
N ASP A 344 -1.05 1.29 -26.90
CA ASP A 344 -1.95 0.14 -26.78
C ASP A 344 -2.10 -0.29 -25.32
N GLY A 345 -1.00 -0.29 -24.56
CA GLY A 345 -1.02 -0.55 -23.12
C GLY A 345 -1.88 0.44 -22.34
N TYR A 346 -1.80 1.73 -22.68
CA TYR A 346 -2.65 2.76 -22.09
C TYR A 346 -4.13 2.55 -22.46
N ARG A 347 -4.45 2.34 -23.74
CA ARG A 347 -5.83 2.08 -24.19
C ARG A 347 -6.45 0.86 -23.53
N PHE A 348 -5.69 -0.22 -23.42
CA PHE A 348 -6.15 -1.42 -22.73
C PHE A 348 -6.44 -1.12 -21.25
N SER A 349 -5.60 -0.35 -20.57
CA SER A 349 -5.81 -0.02 -19.14
C SER A 349 -7.13 0.68 -18.86
N LEU A 350 -7.62 1.51 -19.81
CA LEU A 350 -8.93 2.17 -19.71
C LEU A 350 -10.09 1.18 -19.80
N ASN A 351 -9.90 0.03 -20.44
CA ASN A 351 -10.90 -1.02 -20.63
C ASN A 351 -10.71 -2.21 -19.66
N ALA A 352 -9.55 -2.35 -19.02
CA ALA A 352 -9.15 -3.50 -18.22
C ALA A 352 -10.10 -3.83 -17.05
N HIS A 353 -10.89 -2.85 -16.58
CA HIS A 353 -11.91 -3.05 -15.55
C HIS A 353 -13.10 -3.93 -16.00
N MET A 354 -13.25 -4.14 -17.31
CA MET A 354 -14.26 -5.03 -17.90
C MET A 354 -13.83 -6.50 -17.92
N VAL A 355 -12.54 -6.78 -17.67
CA VAL A 355 -11.99 -8.14 -17.70
C VAL A 355 -12.17 -8.82 -16.35
N ASP A 356 -12.81 -9.98 -16.35
CA ASP A 356 -13.03 -10.83 -15.16
C ASP A 356 -12.12 -12.08 -15.16
N MET A 357 -11.07 -12.06 -15.97
CA MET A 357 -10.07 -13.10 -16.17
C MET A 357 -8.64 -12.57 -15.96
N PRO A 358 -7.64 -13.46 -15.75
CA PRO A 358 -6.24 -13.10 -15.86
C PRO A 358 -5.92 -12.45 -17.21
N VAL A 359 -5.00 -11.50 -17.19
CA VAL A 359 -4.53 -10.82 -18.40
C VAL A 359 -3.11 -11.25 -18.71
N ALA A 360 -2.90 -11.65 -19.96
CA ALA A 360 -1.59 -11.95 -20.53
C ALA A 360 -1.27 -10.92 -21.63
N PHE A 361 -0.03 -10.43 -21.64
CA PHE A 361 0.48 -9.53 -22.66
C PHE A 361 1.48 -10.26 -23.55
N GLU A 362 1.37 -10.02 -24.86
CA GLU A 362 2.40 -10.34 -25.83
C GLU A 362 2.79 -9.09 -26.63
N SER A 363 4.07 -8.97 -26.97
CA SER A 363 4.58 -7.85 -27.75
C SER A 363 5.95 -8.16 -28.36
N GLU A 364 6.21 -7.61 -29.54
CA GLU A 364 7.56 -7.54 -30.13
C GLU A 364 8.29 -6.23 -29.75
N SER A 365 7.70 -5.41 -28.87
CA SER A 365 8.23 -4.11 -28.43
C SER A 365 8.33 -4.03 -26.91
N LEU A 366 9.55 -3.96 -26.38
CA LEU A 366 9.79 -3.72 -24.95
C LEU A 366 9.16 -2.40 -24.47
N GLU A 367 9.08 -1.38 -25.32
CA GLU A 367 8.45 -0.09 -24.97
C GLU A 367 6.92 -0.24 -24.83
N ALA A 368 6.29 -1.03 -25.69
CA ALA A 368 4.86 -1.31 -25.62
C ALA A 368 4.52 -2.14 -24.36
N LEU A 369 5.35 -3.15 -24.08
CA LEU A 369 5.22 -3.98 -22.89
C LEU A 369 5.42 -3.17 -21.59
N ASP A 370 6.45 -2.33 -21.50
CA ASP A 370 6.70 -1.48 -20.31
C ASP A 370 5.52 -0.54 -20.06
N SER A 371 4.97 0.08 -21.12
CA SER A 371 3.78 0.92 -21.03
C SER A 371 2.55 0.15 -20.53
N ALA A 372 2.28 -1.05 -21.06
CA ALA A 372 1.14 -1.85 -20.64
C ALA A 372 1.24 -2.28 -19.17
N LEU A 373 2.41 -2.72 -18.74
CA LEU A 373 2.65 -3.14 -17.35
C LEU A 373 2.62 -1.98 -16.37
N LEU A 374 3.05 -0.79 -16.78
CA LEU A 374 2.90 0.44 -16.00
C LEU A 374 1.42 0.70 -15.70
N HIS A 375 0.57 0.71 -16.74
CA HIS A 375 -0.83 1.12 -16.62
C HIS A 375 -1.77 0.01 -16.11
N TYR A 376 -1.43 -1.26 -16.30
CA TYR A 376 -2.28 -2.37 -15.84
C TYR A 376 -2.23 -2.54 -14.32
N ASN A 377 -3.38 -2.37 -13.65
CA ASN A 377 -3.46 -2.38 -12.18
C ASN A 377 -3.32 -3.76 -11.51
N GLY A 378 -3.36 -4.83 -12.28
CA GLY A 378 -3.21 -6.18 -11.77
C GLY A 378 -1.79 -6.71 -11.80
N LYS A 379 -1.67 -8.01 -11.57
CA LYS A 379 -0.48 -8.81 -11.80
C LYS A 379 -0.66 -9.59 -13.11
N ALA A 380 -0.06 -9.06 -14.16
CA ALA A 380 -0.16 -9.61 -15.51
C ALA A 380 0.80 -10.78 -15.75
N ILE A 381 0.49 -11.56 -16.77
CA ILE A 381 1.37 -12.54 -17.39
C ILE A 381 2.01 -11.88 -18.63
N VAL A 382 3.28 -12.18 -18.89
CA VAL A 382 4.03 -11.78 -20.07
C VAL A 382 4.39 -13.07 -20.81
N VAL A 383 3.87 -13.21 -22.03
CA VAL A 383 4.05 -14.42 -22.85
C VAL A 383 5.39 -14.34 -23.57
N SER A 384 6.32 -15.24 -23.22
CA SER A 384 7.66 -15.29 -23.82
C SER A 384 7.72 -16.13 -25.10
N THR A 385 6.78 -17.06 -25.30
CA THR A 385 6.82 -17.99 -26.43
C THR A 385 6.36 -17.41 -27.76
N SER A 386 5.70 -16.24 -27.74
CA SER A 386 5.11 -15.63 -28.93
C SER A 386 5.89 -14.42 -29.47
N CYS A 387 7.09 -14.12 -28.93
CA CYS A 387 7.91 -12.99 -29.40
C CYS A 387 9.39 -13.37 -29.64
N GLU A 388 10.11 -12.54 -30.41
CA GLU A 388 11.55 -12.69 -30.66
C GLU A 388 12.42 -12.03 -29.56
N ILE A 389 11.80 -11.44 -28.54
CA ILE A 389 12.50 -10.80 -27.42
C ILE A 389 13.11 -11.87 -26.51
N GLU A 390 14.36 -11.67 -26.12
CA GLU A 390 15.05 -12.57 -25.18
C GLU A 390 14.33 -12.59 -23.83
N LYS A 391 14.17 -13.78 -23.25
CA LYS A 391 13.45 -13.98 -21.98
C LYS A 391 13.99 -13.12 -20.84
N GLU A 392 15.31 -12.90 -20.79
CA GLU A 392 15.96 -12.07 -19.78
C GLU A 392 15.48 -10.61 -19.83
N ASP A 393 15.25 -10.06 -21.03
CA ASP A 393 14.76 -8.68 -21.20
C ASP A 393 13.28 -8.56 -20.77
N LEU A 394 12.46 -9.59 -21.06
CA LEU A 394 11.08 -9.68 -20.58
C LEU A 394 11.03 -9.74 -19.05
N GLU A 395 11.89 -10.56 -18.44
CA GLU A 395 11.99 -10.69 -16.98
C GLU A 395 12.41 -9.37 -16.33
N GLU A 396 13.32 -8.61 -16.94
CA GLU A 396 13.73 -7.30 -16.43
C GLU A 396 12.55 -6.32 -16.40
N VAL A 397 11.79 -6.22 -17.51
CA VAL A 397 10.63 -5.32 -17.59
C VAL A 397 9.50 -5.80 -16.66
N ALA A 398 9.20 -7.09 -16.65
CA ALA A 398 8.17 -7.68 -15.79
C ALA A 398 8.46 -7.44 -14.30
N ALA A 399 9.71 -7.61 -13.87
CA ALA A 399 10.12 -7.41 -12.49
C ALA A 399 9.91 -5.97 -11.99
N ARG A 400 9.93 -4.97 -12.88
CA ARG A 400 9.65 -3.57 -12.50
C ARG A 400 8.22 -3.36 -12.02
N TYR A 401 7.29 -4.21 -12.47
CA TYR A 401 5.84 -4.06 -12.23
C TYR A 401 5.21 -5.29 -11.55
N GLY A 402 6.03 -6.25 -11.11
CA GLY A 402 5.58 -7.45 -10.40
C GLY A 402 4.84 -8.46 -11.29
N ALA A 403 5.04 -8.41 -12.61
CA ALA A 403 4.44 -9.34 -13.56
C ALA A 403 5.18 -10.69 -13.62
N ILE A 404 4.52 -11.70 -14.19
CA ILE A 404 5.07 -13.07 -14.34
C ILE A 404 5.43 -13.28 -15.80
N VAL A 405 6.64 -13.79 -16.09
CA VAL A 405 7.02 -14.22 -17.44
C VAL A 405 6.78 -15.72 -17.57
N MET A 406 6.04 -16.13 -18.61
CA MET A 406 5.74 -17.53 -18.91
C MET A 406 6.31 -17.95 -20.26
#